data_AF-A0A7T5RC51-F1
#
_entry.id   AF-A0A7T5RC51-F1
#
_cell.length_a   1.000
_cell.length_b   1.000
_cell.length_c   1.000
_cell.angle_alpha   90.00
_cell.angle_beta   90.00
_cell.angle_gamma   90.00
#
_symmetry.space_group_name_H-M   'P 1'
#
loop_
_entity.id
_entity.type
_entity.pdbx_description
1 polymer ?
#
loop_
_entity_poly.entity_id
_entity_poly.type
_entity_poly.pdbx_seq_one_letter_code
_entity_poly.pdbx_strand_id
1 'polypeptide(L)'
;MAGPVTHVTLAVKVFNKYFRGRNIGEFVIGTSLPDIRYLGVIDRDKSHFENIVFDDLTNLSSFEAGLKLHSLVDSIREEYLINNKYYSLFPASDVLTQAAKVFEDRLLYDKLSNWDEINSYFDVVYKDELNLGISEAAINKWHKILKRYFSHKSQDEDNIILTTEIGFPKERAEEMNQIIQNAQTFKAEQIVLKFYDDFESLLYNA
;
A
#
# COMPACT_ATOMS: atom_id res chain seq x y z
N MET A 1 5.48 -3.81 -6.17
CA MET A 1 4.90 -3.49 -4.84
C MET A 1 3.96 -2.31 -4.94
N ALA A 2 2.84 -2.31 -4.23
CA ALA A 2 1.88 -1.21 -4.22
C ALA A 2 2.31 -0.04 -3.31
N GLY A 3 1.57 1.07 -3.37
CA GLY A 3 1.71 2.20 -2.44
C GLY A 3 0.79 2.03 -1.22
N PRO A 4 1.01 2.77 -0.12
CA PRO A 4 0.22 2.65 1.10
C PRO A 4 -1.29 2.85 0.89
N VAL A 5 -1.71 3.85 0.09
CA VAL A 5 -3.13 4.08 -0.16
C VAL A 5 -3.72 2.93 -0.97
N THR A 6 -3.01 2.46 -1.99
CA THR A 6 -3.42 1.30 -2.77
C THR A 6 -3.62 0.06 -1.89
N HIS A 7 -2.69 -0.23 -0.98
CA HIS A 7 -2.83 -1.34 -0.04
C HIS A 7 -4.09 -1.22 0.83
N VAL A 8 -4.31 -0.07 1.46
CA VAL A 8 -5.47 0.14 2.34
C VAL A 8 -6.78 0.10 1.54
N THR A 9 -6.83 0.76 0.39
CA THR A 9 -8.00 0.78 -0.49
C THR A 9 -8.42 -0.63 -0.93
N LEU A 10 -7.46 -1.47 -1.33
CA LEU A 10 -7.74 -2.84 -1.71
C LEU A 10 -8.09 -3.72 -0.51
N ALA A 11 -7.46 -3.51 0.65
CA ALA A 11 -7.79 -4.18 1.90
C ALA A 11 -9.24 -3.93 2.32
N VAL A 12 -9.67 -2.66 2.35
CA VAL A 12 -11.05 -2.29 2.70
C VAL A 12 -12.06 -2.84 1.69
N LYS A 13 -11.72 -2.83 0.39
CA LYS A 13 -12.57 -3.39 -0.68
C LYS A 13 -12.89 -4.87 -0.41
N VAL A 14 -11.91 -5.67 -0.02
CA VAL A 14 -12.10 -7.11 0.21
C VAL A 14 -12.62 -7.44 1.61
N PHE A 15 -12.33 -6.58 2.60
CA PHE A 15 -12.64 -6.83 4.01
C PHE A 15 -14.12 -7.15 4.25
N ASN A 16 -15.01 -6.29 3.75
CA ASN A 16 -16.45 -6.42 4.02
C ASN A 16 -17.08 -7.70 3.48
N LYS A 17 -16.49 -8.26 2.41
CA LYS A 17 -17.01 -9.45 1.73
C LYS A 17 -16.45 -10.74 2.33
N TYR A 18 -15.15 -10.79 2.59
CA TYR A 18 -14.45 -12.04 2.94
C TYR A 18 -14.05 -12.15 4.41
N PHE A 19 -13.99 -11.03 5.12
CA PHE A 19 -13.52 -10.95 6.51
C PHE A 19 -14.59 -10.38 7.45
N ARG A 20 -15.87 -10.52 7.07
CA ARG A 20 -17.00 -9.99 7.84
C ARG A 20 -16.99 -10.53 9.27
N GLY A 21 -17.13 -9.61 10.24
CA GLY A 21 -17.13 -9.93 11.67
C GLY A 21 -15.75 -9.94 12.32
N ARG A 22 -14.67 -9.65 11.57
CA ARG A 22 -13.32 -9.44 12.10
C ARG A 22 -13.08 -7.99 12.49
N ASN A 23 -11.91 -7.73 13.08
CA ASN A 23 -11.46 -6.39 13.41
C ASN A 23 -10.81 -5.73 12.18
N ILE A 24 -11.48 -4.73 11.61
CA ILE A 24 -10.97 -4.00 10.44
C ILE A 24 -9.69 -3.21 10.75
N GLY A 25 -9.56 -2.65 11.96
CA GLY A 25 -8.39 -1.87 12.36
C GLY A 25 -7.12 -2.73 12.39
N GLU A 26 -7.19 -3.91 13.02
CA GLU A 26 -6.11 -4.90 13.01
C GLU A 26 -5.75 -5.35 11.58
N PHE A 27 -6.77 -5.54 10.73
CA PHE A 27 -6.56 -5.95 9.33
C PHE A 27 -5.85 -4.88 8.49
N VAL A 28 -6.27 -3.62 8.63
CA VAL A 28 -5.64 -2.46 7.96
C VAL A 28 -4.22 -2.25 8.47
N ILE A 29 -3.98 -2.34 9.78
CA ILE A 29 -2.64 -2.25 10.35
C ILE A 29 -1.76 -3.39 9.84
N GLY A 30 -2.25 -4.64 9.90
CA GLY A 30 -1.54 -5.80 9.36
C GLY A 30 -1.14 -5.57 7.89
N THR A 31 -2.08 -5.08 7.07
CA THR A 31 -1.80 -4.81 5.63
C THR A 31 -0.76 -3.71 5.43
N SER A 32 -0.69 -2.71 6.31
CA SER A 32 0.19 -1.55 6.15
C SER A 32 1.57 -1.74 6.82
N LEU A 33 1.71 -2.75 7.68
CA LEU A 33 2.92 -2.95 8.48
C LEU A 33 4.16 -3.34 7.67
N PRO A 34 4.11 -4.20 6.64
CA PRO A 34 5.32 -4.75 6.04
C PRO A 34 6.32 -3.71 5.52
N ASP A 35 5.84 -2.56 5.06
CA ASP A 35 6.66 -1.46 4.57
C ASP A 35 7.40 -0.67 5.68
N ILE A 36 7.12 -0.94 6.96
CA ILE A 36 7.91 -0.41 8.09
C ILE A 36 9.41 -0.70 7.95
N ARG A 37 9.77 -1.76 7.19
CA ARG A 37 11.15 -2.09 6.83
C ARG A 37 11.94 -0.94 6.22
N TYR A 38 11.30 0.07 5.61
CA TYR A 38 12.01 1.25 5.11
C TYR A 38 12.72 2.02 6.25
N LEU A 39 12.28 1.84 7.50
CA LEU A 39 12.95 2.38 8.68
C LEU A 39 14.20 1.57 9.11
N GLY A 40 14.50 0.44 8.45
CA GLY A 40 15.63 -0.42 8.77
C GLY A 40 15.44 -1.25 10.06
N VAL A 41 14.19 -1.47 10.48
CA VAL A 41 13.85 -2.09 11.78
C VAL A 41 13.44 -3.56 11.68
N ILE A 42 13.21 -4.07 10.47
CA ILE A 42 12.84 -5.47 10.21
C ILE A 42 13.31 -5.89 8.82
N ASP A 43 13.70 -7.15 8.69
CA ASP A 43 14.07 -7.78 7.42
C ASP A 43 12.83 -8.07 6.57
N ARG A 44 12.98 -8.04 5.24
CA ARG A 44 11.86 -8.22 4.30
C ARG A 44 11.19 -9.59 4.43
N ASP A 45 11.96 -10.64 4.62
CA ASP A 45 11.49 -12.03 4.73
C ASP A 45 10.62 -12.29 5.97
N LYS A 46 10.69 -11.43 6.98
CA LYS A 46 9.83 -11.49 8.18
C LYS A 46 8.47 -10.83 8.00
N SER A 47 8.29 -10.02 6.95
CA SER A 47 7.06 -9.27 6.73
C SER A 47 6.44 -9.43 5.34
N HIS A 48 7.18 -9.99 4.38
CA HIS A 48 6.71 -10.30 3.04
C HIS A 48 6.80 -11.79 2.77
N PHE A 49 5.73 -12.36 2.25
CA PHE A 49 5.55 -13.80 2.10
C PHE A 49 5.34 -14.16 0.63
N GLU A 50 5.85 -15.31 0.23
CA GLU A 50 5.69 -15.84 -1.13
C GLU A 50 4.58 -16.91 -1.17
N ASN A 51 4.03 -17.15 -2.37
CA ASN A 51 3.05 -18.21 -2.64
C ASN A 51 1.81 -18.14 -1.72
N ILE A 52 1.29 -16.94 -1.49
CA ILE A 52 0.08 -16.72 -0.68
C ILE A 52 -1.16 -17.08 -1.49
N VAL A 53 -1.95 -18.03 -0.99
CA VAL A 53 -3.27 -18.36 -1.53
C VAL A 53 -4.33 -17.56 -0.77
N PHE A 54 -5.23 -16.88 -1.48
CA PHE A 54 -6.24 -16.01 -0.85
C PHE A 54 -7.12 -16.76 0.15
N ASP A 55 -7.55 -17.98 -0.17
CA ASP A 55 -8.41 -18.78 0.70
C ASP A 55 -7.77 -19.09 2.07
N ASP A 56 -6.44 -19.20 2.14
CA ASP A 56 -5.73 -19.45 3.40
C ASP A 56 -5.86 -18.28 4.38
N LEU A 57 -6.03 -17.05 3.86
CA LEU A 57 -6.18 -15.83 4.68
C LEU A 57 -7.47 -15.87 5.51
N THR A 58 -8.50 -16.53 4.99
CA THR A 58 -9.82 -16.61 5.63
C THR A 58 -9.83 -17.44 6.92
N ASN A 59 -8.74 -18.12 7.26
CA ASN A 59 -8.61 -18.86 8.53
C ASN A 59 -7.69 -18.19 9.55
N LEU A 60 -7.07 -17.06 9.20
CA LEU A 60 -6.13 -16.34 10.06
C LEU A 60 -6.82 -15.30 10.95
N SER A 61 -6.10 -14.76 11.94
CA SER A 61 -6.56 -13.55 12.65
C SER A 61 -6.67 -12.35 11.71
N SER A 62 -7.33 -11.27 12.15
CA SER A 62 -7.46 -10.06 11.33
C SER A 62 -6.10 -9.50 10.94
N PHE A 63 -5.18 -9.40 11.91
CA PHE A 63 -3.84 -8.90 11.70
C PHE A 63 -3.04 -9.78 10.73
N GLU A 64 -2.97 -11.09 10.97
CA GLU A 64 -2.22 -12.03 10.12
C GLU A 64 -2.76 -12.09 8.69
N ALA A 65 -4.09 -12.04 8.53
CA ALA A 65 -4.72 -12.00 7.22
C ALA A 65 -4.33 -10.71 6.47
N GLY A 66 -4.36 -9.56 7.15
CA GLY A 66 -3.90 -8.29 6.58
C GLY A 66 -2.41 -8.33 6.20
N LEU A 67 -1.57 -8.83 7.12
CA LEU A 67 -0.12 -8.93 6.92
C LEU A 67 0.23 -9.75 5.68
N LYS A 68 -0.44 -10.89 5.46
CA LYS A 68 -0.24 -11.69 4.25
C LYS A 68 -0.93 -11.10 3.01
N LEU A 69 -2.07 -10.44 3.17
CA LEU A 69 -2.75 -9.74 2.07
C LEU A 69 -1.84 -8.69 1.43
N HIS A 70 -0.98 -8.02 2.20
CA HIS A 70 0.02 -7.10 1.65
C HIS A 70 0.84 -7.73 0.51
N SER A 71 1.38 -8.94 0.75
CA SER A 71 2.22 -9.64 -0.24
C SER A 71 1.42 -10.14 -1.44
N LEU A 72 0.16 -10.52 -1.20
CA LEU A 72 -0.76 -10.89 -2.28
C LEU A 72 -1.13 -9.68 -3.16
N VAL A 73 -1.40 -8.52 -2.56
CA VAL A 73 -1.62 -7.26 -3.29
C VAL A 73 -0.40 -6.92 -4.13
N ASP A 74 0.80 -7.04 -3.56
CA ASP A 74 2.06 -6.75 -4.25
C ASP A 74 2.25 -7.60 -5.50
N SER A 75 2.03 -8.91 -5.39
CA SER A 75 2.20 -9.87 -6.48
C SER A 75 1.16 -9.68 -7.58
N ILE A 76 -0.13 -9.64 -7.21
CA ILE A 76 -1.24 -9.42 -8.15
C ILE A 76 -1.09 -8.10 -8.89
N ARG A 77 -0.77 -7.01 -8.16
CA ARG A 77 -0.56 -5.70 -8.76
C ARG A 77 0.58 -5.76 -9.77
N GLU A 78 1.73 -6.31 -9.40
CA GLU A 78 2.91 -6.32 -10.27
C GLU A 78 2.62 -7.06 -11.58
N GLU A 79 2.03 -8.26 -11.48
CA GLU A 79 1.64 -9.03 -12.64
C GLU A 79 0.64 -8.29 -13.53
N TYR A 80 -0.41 -7.72 -12.94
CA TYR A 80 -1.44 -6.99 -13.67
C TYR A 80 -0.86 -5.79 -14.43
N LEU A 81 -0.02 -4.99 -13.77
CA LEU A 81 0.56 -3.79 -14.37
C LEU A 81 1.57 -4.11 -15.48
N ILE A 82 2.38 -5.18 -15.31
CA ILE A 82 3.29 -5.66 -16.37
C ILE A 82 2.49 -6.12 -17.59
N ASN A 83 1.46 -6.94 -17.39
CA ASN A 83 0.63 -7.48 -18.47
C ASN A 83 -0.10 -6.37 -19.25
N ASN A 84 -0.44 -5.26 -18.58
CA ASN A 84 -1.06 -4.09 -19.20
C ASN A 84 -0.04 -3.05 -19.72
N LYS A 85 1.26 -3.36 -19.70
CA LYS A 85 2.36 -2.47 -20.13
C LYS A 85 2.33 -1.11 -19.43
N TYR A 86 1.87 -1.07 -18.18
CA TYR A 86 1.62 0.15 -17.43
C TYR A 86 2.88 1.03 -17.30
N TYR A 87 4.02 0.44 -16.97
CA TYR A 87 5.28 1.17 -16.81
C TYR A 87 5.77 1.86 -18.11
N SER A 88 5.37 1.35 -19.28
CA SER A 88 5.72 1.99 -20.57
C SER A 88 4.96 3.29 -20.84
N LEU A 89 3.97 3.62 -19.99
CA LEU A 89 3.19 4.85 -20.08
C LEU A 89 3.86 6.02 -19.35
N PHE A 90 4.95 5.76 -18.64
CA PHE A 90 5.74 6.75 -17.92
C PHE A 90 7.09 6.97 -18.62
N PRO A 91 7.67 8.17 -18.53
CA PRO A 91 9.06 8.41 -18.95
C PRO A 91 10.04 7.46 -18.23
N ALA A 92 11.04 6.96 -18.96
CA ALA A 92 12.07 6.11 -18.39
C ALA A 92 12.88 6.86 -17.32
N SER A 93 13.01 6.25 -16.14
CA SER A 93 13.77 6.79 -15.01
C SER A 93 14.01 5.69 -13.96
N ASP A 94 15.06 5.87 -13.16
CA ASP A 94 15.38 5.01 -12.01
C ASP A 94 14.34 5.09 -10.87
N VAL A 95 13.49 6.13 -10.84
CA VAL A 95 12.41 6.29 -9.85
C VAL A 95 11.02 6.03 -10.44
N LEU A 96 10.96 5.48 -11.66
CA LEU A 96 9.70 5.19 -12.37
C LEU A 96 8.74 4.37 -11.52
N THR A 97 9.22 3.30 -10.87
CA THR A 97 8.35 2.42 -10.08
C THR A 97 7.73 3.13 -8.88
N GLN A 98 8.44 4.09 -8.28
CA GLN A 98 7.94 4.88 -7.15
C GLN A 98 6.95 5.93 -7.64
N ALA A 99 7.25 6.61 -8.75
CA ALA A 99 6.35 7.57 -9.39
C ALA A 99 5.00 6.91 -9.77
N ALA A 100 5.06 5.70 -10.33
CA ALA A 100 3.89 4.90 -10.68
C ALA A 100 2.99 4.59 -9.48
N LYS A 101 3.57 4.19 -8.33
CA LYS A 101 2.81 3.92 -7.09
C LYS A 101 2.12 5.17 -6.55
N VAL A 102 2.81 6.31 -6.57
CA VAL A 102 2.23 7.58 -6.13
C VAL A 102 1.06 7.99 -7.02
N PHE A 103 1.18 7.79 -8.34
CA PHE A 103 0.09 8.02 -9.26
C PHE A 103 -1.13 7.13 -8.94
N GLU A 104 -0.90 5.86 -8.65
CA GLU A 104 -1.96 4.92 -8.21
C GLU A 104 -2.63 5.39 -6.92
N ASP A 105 -1.84 5.72 -5.90
CA ASP A 105 -2.33 6.19 -4.61
C ASP A 105 -3.20 7.45 -4.75
N ARG A 106 -2.83 8.39 -5.62
CA ARG A 106 -3.65 9.58 -5.93
C ARG A 106 -5.00 9.21 -6.51
N LEU A 107 -5.07 8.24 -7.41
CA LEU A 107 -6.33 7.83 -8.04
C LEU A 107 -7.20 7.02 -7.09
N LEU A 108 -6.58 6.12 -6.31
CA LEU A 108 -7.30 5.20 -5.43
C LEU A 108 -7.69 5.80 -4.08
N TYR A 109 -7.14 6.97 -3.73
CA TYR A 109 -7.55 7.71 -2.54
C TYR A 109 -9.06 7.99 -2.53
N ASP A 110 -9.62 8.40 -3.67
CA ASP A 110 -11.03 8.78 -3.79
C ASP A 110 -11.99 7.58 -3.75
N LYS A 111 -11.47 6.34 -3.72
CA LYS A 111 -12.30 5.13 -3.59
C LYS A 111 -12.78 4.89 -2.17
N LEU A 112 -12.18 5.55 -1.18
CA LEU A 112 -12.61 5.53 0.21
C LEU A 112 -13.02 6.93 0.65
N SER A 113 -14.10 7.02 1.43
CA SER A 113 -14.57 8.28 2.02
C SER A 113 -14.35 8.37 3.53
N ASN A 114 -13.93 7.28 4.18
CA ASN A 114 -13.78 7.15 5.62
C ASN A 114 -12.31 7.21 6.09
N TRP A 115 -11.50 8.06 5.44
CA TRP A 115 -10.08 8.19 5.77
C TRP A 115 -9.83 8.60 7.23
N ASP A 116 -10.68 9.43 7.83
CA ASP A 116 -10.55 9.79 9.25
C ASP A 116 -10.65 8.57 10.19
N GLU A 117 -11.57 7.64 9.88
CA GLU A 117 -11.73 6.40 10.63
C GLU A 117 -10.51 5.50 10.44
N ILE A 118 -10.08 5.30 9.18
CA ILE A 118 -8.90 4.50 8.83
C ILE A 118 -7.65 5.06 9.53
N ASN A 119 -7.51 6.37 9.55
CA ASN A 119 -6.39 7.06 10.15
C ASN A 119 -6.36 6.85 11.67
N SER A 120 -7.53 6.73 12.31
CA SER A 120 -7.65 6.46 13.76
C SER A 120 -7.18 5.06 14.16
N TYR A 121 -7.15 4.08 13.24
CA TYR A 121 -6.65 2.75 13.55
C TYR A 121 -5.16 2.78 13.95
N PHE A 122 -4.39 3.70 13.37
CA PHE A 122 -2.97 3.91 13.66
C PHE A 122 -2.71 4.69 14.96
N ASP A 123 -3.73 4.92 15.80
CA ASP A 123 -3.56 5.40 17.18
C ASP A 123 -3.30 4.26 18.18
N VAL A 124 -3.38 3.01 17.73
CA VAL A 124 -3.22 1.81 18.56
C VAL A 124 -2.05 0.98 18.04
N VAL A 125 -1.16 0.61 18.94
CA VAL A 125 -0.15 -0.43 18.69
C VAL A 125 -0.68 -1.77 19.16
N TYR A 126 -0.83 -2.72 18.25
CA TYR A 126 -1.29 -4.07 18.58
C TYR A 126 -0.13 -4.96 19.04
N LYS A 127 -0.46 -5.95 19.89
CA LYS A 127 0.52 -6.94 20.37
C LYS A 127 1.17 -7.71 19.23
N ASP A 128 0.44 -7.98 18.16
CA ASP A 128 0.96 -8.74 17.02
C ASP A 128 2.04 -7.97 16.23
N GLU A 129 2.00 -6.63 16.22
CA GLU A 129 3.09 -5.82 15.67
C GLU A 129 4.37 -5.99 16.49
N LEU A 130 4.24 -5.97 17.82
CA LEU A 130 5.36 -6.17 18.75
C LEU A 130 5.93 -7.60 18.68
N ASN A 131 5.08 -8.60 18.41
CA ASN A 131 5.48 -10.00 18.28
C ASN A 131 6.43 -10.24 17.10
N LEU A 132 6.52 -9.32 16.13
CA LEU A 132 7.51 -9.35 15.05
C LEU A 132 8.93 -8.89 15.49
N GLY A 133 9.11 -8.55 16.76
CA GLY A 133 10.39 -8.08 17.30
C GLY A 133 10.70 -6.62 16.98
N ILE A 134 9.70 -5.84 16.52
CA ILE A 134 9.83 -4.42 16.23
C ILE A 134 9.59 -3.63 17.52
N SER A 135 10.41 -2.60 17.78
CA SER A 135 10.21 -1.74 18.94
C SER A 135 8.94 -0.90 18.81
N GLU A 136 8.25 -0.69 19.93
CA GLU A 136 7.06 0.18 19.99
C GLU A 136 7.35 1.60 19.47
N ALA A 137 8.55 2.12 19.71
CA ALA A 137 8.96 3.43 19.20
C ALA A 137 9.04 3.46 17.66
N ALA A 138 9.51 2.38 17.03
CA ALA A 138 9.56 2.27 15.58
C ALA A 138 8.16 2.11 14.97
N ILE A 139 7.29 1.33 15.61
CA ILE A 139 5.88 1.18 15.21
C ILE A 139 5.17 2.54 15.28
N ASN A 140 5.28 3.26 16.39
CA ASN A 140 4.69 4.60 16.53
C ASN A 140 5.23 5.59 15.49
N LYS A 141 6.54 5.52 15.17
CA LYS A 141 7.11 6.34 14.09
C LYS A 141 6.47 6.01 12.74
N TRP A 142 6.33 4.73 12.42
CA TRP A 142 5.70 4.27 11.17
C TRP A 142 4.23 4.68 11.08
N HIS A 143 3.47 4.43 12.14
CA HIS A 143 2.08 4.88 12.26
C HIS A 143 1.97 6.38 12.01
N LYS A 144 2.79 7.21 12.66
CA LYS A 144 2.79 8.67 12.43
C LYS A 144 3.06 9.06 10.97
N ILE A 145 3.94 8.36 10.28
CA ILE A 145 4.23 8.59 8.84
C ILE A 145 2.98 8.27 8.01
N LEU A 146 2.40 7.08 8.21
CA LEU A 146 1.18 6.66 7.50
C LEU A 146 0.01 7.60 7.78
N LYS A 147 -0.19 8.01 9.03
CA LYS A 147 -1.26 8.92 9.42
C LYS A 147 -1.20 10.24 8.68
N ARG A 148 0.01 10.78 8.47
CA ARG A 148 0.21 11.99 7.68
C ARG A 148 -0.11 11.74 6.22
N TYR A 149 0.39 10.63 5.67
CA TYR A 149 0.15 10.29 4.27
C TYR A 149 -1.33 10.06 3.93
N PHE A 150 -2.10 9.52 4.87
CA PHE A 150 -3.54 9.30 4.72
C PHE A 150 -4.41 10.50 5.08
N SER A 151 -3.84 11.59 5.62
CA SER A 151 -4.62 12.73 6.10
C SER A 151 -5.27 13.54 4.98
N HIS A 152 -4.75 13.43 3.76
CA HIS A 152 -5.35 13.99 2.56
C HIS A 152 -4.83 13.29 1.31
N LYS A 153 -5.54 13.49 0.20
CA LYS A 153 -5.10 13.03 -1.11
C LYS A 153 -3.75 13.67 -1.44
N SER A 154 -2.73 12.83 -1.63
CA SER A 154 -1.36 13.26 -1.88
C SER A 154 -1.27 14.27 -3.03
N GLN A 155 -0.66 15.41 -2.74
CA GLN A 155 -0.16 16.40 -3.69
C GLN A 155 1.34 16.25 -3.88
N ASP A 156 1.94 17.06 -4.76
CA ASP A 156 3.37 16.98 -5.06
C ASP A 156 4.25 17.20 -3.81
N GLU A 157 3.84 18.07 -2.88
CA GLU A 157 4.56 18.36 -1.64
C GLU A 157 4.52 17.19 -0.63
N ASP A 158 3.42 16.44 -0.58
CA ASP A 158 3.25 15.34 0.38
C ASP A 158 4.11 14.14 0.05
N ASN A 159 4.31 13.90 -1.25
CA ASN A 159 5.24 12.88 -1.71
C ASN A 159 6.66 13.20 -1.29
N ILE A 160 7.05 14.47 -1.33
CA ILE A 160 8.36 14.90 -0.86
C ILE A 160 8.50 14.60 0.64
N ILE A 161 7.48 14.91 1.43
CA ILE A 161 7.49 14.64 2.87
C ILE A 161 7.57 13.14 3.16
N LEU A 162 6.69 12.32 2.58
CA LEU A 162 6.71 10.86 2.80
C LEU A 162 8.06 10.26 2.39
N THR A 163 8.52 10.58 1.18
CA THR A 163 9.73 10.01 0.57
C THR A 163 10.97 10.37 1.40
N THR A 164 11.04 11.61 1.91
CA THR A 164 12.14 12.03 2.79
C THR A 164 12.05 11.43 4.21
N GLU A 165 10.85 11.27 4.77
CA GLU A 165 10.67 10.65 6.11
C GLU A 165 11.03 9.17 6.14
N ILE A 166 10.92 8.47 5.01
CA ILE A 166 11.38 7.08 4.84
C ILE A 166 12.82 6.99 4.32
N GLY A 167 13.55 8.11 4.24
CA GLY A 167 15.00 8.15 4.03
C GLY A 167 15.47 8.36 2.58
N PHE A 168 14.60 8.68 1.63
CA PHE A 168 15.03 9.02 0.27
C PHE A 168 15.40 10.50 0.14
N PRO A 169 16.33 10.85 -0.77
CA PRO A 169 16.66 12.25 -1.06
C PRO A 169 15.46 13.02 -1.65
N LYS A 170 15.38 14.31 -1.36
CA LYS A 170 14.31 15.21 -1.86
C LYS A 170 14.27 15.23 -3.38
N GLU A 171 15.44 15.20 -4.02
CA GLU A 171 15.63 15.25 -5.47
C GLU A 171 14.91 14.09 -6.15
N ARG A 172 14.88 12.90 -5.53
CA ARG A 172 14.14 11.75 -6.05
C ARG A 172 12.63 11.96 -6.01
N ALA A 173 12.12 12.60 -4.96
CA ALA A 173 10.69 12.91 -4.87
C ALA A 173 10.27 13.97 -5.91
N GLU A 174 11.12 14.97 -6.16
CA GLU A 174 10.90 15.95 -7.23
C GLU A 174 10.91 15.30 -8.61
N GLU A 175 11.87 14.39 -8.86
CA GLU A 175 11.92 13.61 -10.11
C GLU A 175 10.67 12.75 -10.28
N MET A 176 10.18 12.09 -9.21
CA MET A 176 8.93 11.34 -9.24
C MET A 176 7.74 12.21 -9.68
N ASN A 177 7.61 13.42 -9.12
CA ASN A 177 6.53 14.34 -9.50
C ASN A 177 6.63 14.74 -10.98
N GLN A 178 7.84 14.99 -11.50
CA GLN A 178 8.04 15.28 -12.93
C GLN A 178 7.63 14.11 -13.83
N ILE A 179 7.96 12.87 -13.44
CA ILE A 179 7.56 11.66 -14.18
C ILE A 179 6.04 11.52 -14.23
N ILE A 180 5.36 11.78 -13.11
CA ILE A 180 3.90 11.72 -13.01
C ILE A 180 3.25 12.75 -13.94
N GLN A 181 3.75 14.00 -13.94
CA GLN A 181 3.22 15.07 -14.78
C GLN A 181 3.38 14.78 -16.29
N ASN A 182 4.42 14.02 -16.65
CA ASN A 182 4.75 13.68 -18.04
C ASN A 182 4.23 12.30 -18.50
N ALA A 183 3.45 11.61 -17.67
CA ALA A 183 2.90 10.30 -18.01
C ALA A 183 1.76 10.39 -19.04
N GLN A 184 1.45 9.27 -19.73
CA GLN A 184 0.22 9.13 -20.50
C GLN A 184 -0.98 8.91 -19.56
N THR A 185 -1.35 9.98 -18.84
CA THR A 185 -2.24 9.96 -17.68
C THR A 185 -3.58 9.27 -17.94
N PHE A 186 -4.24 9.53 -19.08
CA PHE A 186 -5.54 8.94 -19.38
C PHE A 186 -5.50 7.40 -19.46
N LYS A 187 -4.53 6.83 -20.19
CA LYS A 187 -4.42 5.38 -20.32
C LYS A 187 -3.90 4.74 -19.02
N ALA A 188 -2.98 5.40 -18.34
CA ALA A 188 -2.48 4.95 -17.04
C ALA A 188 -3.63 4.89 -16.03
N GLU A 189 -4.47 5.93 -15.96
CA GLU A 189 -5.65 6.01 -15.10
C GLU A 189 -6.64 4.87 -15.40
N GLN A 190 -6.95 4.63 -16.69
CA GLN A 190 -7.84 3.52 -17.06
C GLN A 190 -7.33 2.16 -16.58
N ILE A 191 -6.02 1.91 -16.66
CA ILE A 191 -5.44 0.65 -16.17
C ILE A 191 -5.59 0.54 -14.66
N VAL A 192 -5.31 1.61 -13.91
CA VAL A 192 -5.40 1.62 -12.43
C VAL A 192 -6.84 1.44 -11.95
N LEU A 193 -7.78 2.15 -12.57
CA LEU A 193 -9.20 2.04 -12.21
C LEU A 193 -9.75 0.65 -12.57
N LYS A 194 -9.36 0.12 -13.73
CA LYS A 194 -9.74 -1.23 -14.12
C LYS A 194 -9.12 -2.28 -13.20
N PHE A 195 -7.87 -2.11 -12.78
CA PHE A 195 -7.23 -2.96 -11.78
C PHE A 195 -8.05 -2.99 -10.48
N TYR A 196 -8.44 -1.83 -9.96
CA TYR A 196 -9.28 -1.74 -8.76
C TYR A 196 -10.63 -2.45 -8.92
N ASP A 197 -11.27 -2.32 -10.08
CA ASP A 197 -12.55 -2.97 -10.37
C ASP A 197 -12.41 -4.49 -10.48
N ASP A 198 -11.34 -4.96 -11.16
CA ASP A 198 -11.07 -6.38 -11.39
C ASP A 198 -10.47 -7.08 -10.16
N PHE A 199 -9.92 -6.34 -9.17
CA PHE A 199 -9.06 -6.88 -8.11
C PHE A 199 -9.63 -8.12 -7.40
N GLU A 200 -10.92 -8.13 -7.04
CA GLU A 200 -11.55 -9.27 -6.38
C GLU A 200 -11.54 -10.54 -7.24
N SER A 201 -11.66 -10.41 -8.55
CA SER A 201 -11.60 -11.55 -9.48
C SER A 201 -10.17 -12.06 -9.65
N LEU A 202 -9.17 -11.20 -9.44
CA LEU A 202 -7.75 -11.56 -9.55
C LEU A 202 -7.28 -12.37 -8.34
N LEU A 203 -7.90 -12.22 -7.16
CA LEU A 203 -7.53 -12.94 -5.93
C LEU A 203 -7.55 -14.47 -6.07
N TYR A 204 -8.41 -15.00 -6.95
CA TYR A 204 -8.60 -16.44 -7.16
C TYR A 204 -7.81 -16.99 -8.35
N ASN A 205 -7.16 -16.12 -9.12
CA ASN A 205 -6.35 -16.48 -10.28
C ASN A 205 -4.84 -16.27 -10.04
N ALA A 206 -4.49 -15.83 -8.83
CA ALA A 206 -3.14 -15.51 -8.38
C ALA A 206 -2.42 -16.71 -7.74
#